data_AF-A0A1V4XH58-F1
#
_entry.id   AF-A0A1V4XH58-F1
#
_cell.length_a   1.000
_cell.length_b   1.000
_cell.length_c   1.000
_cell.angle_alpha   90.00
_cell.angle_beta   90.00
_cell.angle_gamma   90.00
#
_symmetry.space_group_name_H-M   'P 1'
#
loop_
_entity.id
_entity.type
_entity.pdbx_description
1 polymer ?
#
loop_
_entity_poly.entity_id
_entity_poly.type
_entity_poly.pdbx_seq_one_letter_code
_entity_poly.pdbx_strand_id
1 'polypeptide(L)'
;MLPENEIRERAEYCYLVFLQLSCLRANPKAEPHRYPDYLARSTLRLAEDEFIRAVLDEDLKMGTADGGLGYLIALYEGFAHAYCEVLQRSLEEIRDGVPQNFREKLAWEMEQKLPGKKGRQKNAGK
;
A
#
# COMPACT_ATOMS: atom_id res chain seq x y z
N MET A 1 -4.24 26.25 -3.26
CA MET A 1 -4.02 25.04 -4.08
C MET A 1 -2.63 24.53 -3.76
N LEU A 2 -2.45 23.24 -3.49
CA LEU A 2 -1.14 22.69 -3.13
C LEU A 2 -0.18 22.77 -4.33
N PRO A 3 1.13 22.94 -4.09
CA PRO A 3 2.15 22.77 -5.12
C PRO A 3 2.13 21.36 -5.74
N GLU A 4 2.44 21.25 -7.03
CA GLU A 4 2.42 19.95 -7.73
C GLU A 4 3.35 18.91 -7.08
N ASN A 5 4.51 19.33 -6.58
CA ASN A 5 5.46 18.44 -5.89
C ASN A 5 4.85 17.86 -4.60
N GLU A 6 4.13 18.66 -3.82
CA GLU A 6 3.44 18.15 -2.62
C GLU A 6 2.31 17.19 -2.98
N ILE A 7 1.58 17.46 -4.07
CA ILE A 7 0.54 16.56 -4.58
C ILE A 7 1.16 15.23 -5.02
N ARG A 8 2.32 15.26 -5.68
CA ARG A 8 3.08 14.08 -6.08
C ARG A 8 3.56 13.26 -4.88
N GLU A 9 4.15 13.90 -3.89
CA GLU A 9 4.60 13.25 -2.66
C GLU A 9 3.43 12.56 -1.93
N ARG A 10 2.25 13.21 -1.90
CA ARG A 10 1.03 12.62 -1.33
C ARG A 10 0.50 11.46 -2.16
N ALA A 11 0.51 11.56 -3.49
CA ALA A 11 0.12 10.47 -4.38
C ALA A 11 0.99 9.23 -4.16
N GLU A 12 2.31 9.42 -4.11
CA GLU A 12 3.28 8.36 -3.85
C GLU A 12 3.09 7.75 -2.47
N TYR A 13 2.93 8.58 -1.42
CA TYR A 13 2.66 8.09 -0.07
C TYR A 13 1.38 7.25 -0.02
N CYS A 14 0.25 7.77 -0.54
CA CYS A 14 -1.01 7.03 -0.55
C CYS A 14 -0.90 5.70 -1.31
N TYR A 15 -0.21 5.71 -2.45
CA TYR A 15 0.08 4.48 -3.20
C TYR A 15 0.87 3.47 -2.37
N LEU A 16 1.90 3.91 -1.63
CA LEU A 16 2.74 3.02 -0.83
C LEU A 16 2.01 2.44 0.38
N VAL A 17 1.15 3.23 1.04
CA VAL A 17 0.26 2.74 2.10
C VAL A 17 -0.69 1.70 1.53
N PHE A 18 -1.40 2.03 0.44
CA PHE A 18 -2.28 1.11 -0.27
C PHE A 18 -1.57 -0.21 -0.63
N LEU A 19 -0.36 -0.13 -1.18
CA LEU A 19 0.45 -1.29 -1.53
C LEU A 19 0.72 -2.16 -0.31
N GLN A 20 1.23 -1.55 0.77
CA GLN A 20 1.63 -2.30 1.95
C GLN A 20 0.44 -2.95 2.66
N LEU A 21 -0.69 -2.24 2.80
CA LEU A 21 -1.92 -2.81 3.35
C LEU A 21 -2.49 -3.93 2.47
N SER A 22 -2.42 -3.79 1.15
CA SER A 22 -2.83 -4.84 0.21
C SER A 22 -1.95 -6.08 0.33
N CYS A 23 -0.63 -5.91 0.55
CA CYS A 23 0.26 -7.02 0.86
C CYS A 23 -0.09 -7.69 2.19
N LEU A 24 -0.42 -6.91 3.23
CA LEU A 24 -0.86 -7.47 4.50
C LEU A 24 -2.13 -8.31 4.33
N ARG A 25 -3.13 -7.80 3.59
CA ARG A 25 -4.37 -8.54 3.30
C ARG A 25 -4.11 -9.84 2.52
N ALA A 26 -3.11 -9.84 1.64
CA ALA A 26 -2.72 -11.02 0.87
C ALA A 26 -1.93 -12.05 1.69
N ASN A 27 -1.53 -11.74 2.92
CA ASN A 27 -0.82 -12.67 3.78
C ASN A 27 -1.78 -13.68 4.45
N PRO A 28 -1.75 -14.97 4.06
CA PRO A 28 -2.67 -15.97 4.61
C PRO A 28 -2.42 -16.29 6.09
N LYS A 29 -1.29 -15.85 6.65
CA LYS A 29 -0.94 -16.03 8.07
C LYS A 29 -1.31 -14.83 8.93
N ALA A 30 -1.70 -13.71 8.32
CA ALA A 30 -2.00 -12.48 9.05
C ALA A 30 -3.47 -12.51 9.51
N GLU A 31 -3.67 -12.81 10.79
CA GLU A 31 -4.96 -12.70 11.44
C GLU A 31 -5.21 -11.25 11.89
N PRO A 32 -6.47 -10.77 11.89
CA PRO A 32 -6.78 -9.36 12.17
C PRO A 32 -6.15 -8.78 13.44
N HIS A 33 -6.20 -9.53 14.54
CA HIS A 33 -5.63 -9.09 15.82
C HIS A 33 -4.11 -8.92 15.80
N ARG A 34 -3.43 -9.43 14.77
CA ARG A 34 -1.98 -9.30 14.59
C ARG A 34 -1.60 -8.21 13.59
N TYR A 35 -2.55 -7.56 12.92
CA TYR A 35 -2.24 -6.48 11.99
C TYR A 35 -1.35 -5.39 12.61
N PRO A 36 -1.57 -4.93 13.87
CA PRO A 36 -0.65 -3.99 14.50
C PRO A 36 0.81 -4.49 14.57
N ASP A 37 1.03 -5.78 14.83
CA ASP A 37 2.39 -6.36 14.89
C ASP A 37 3.08 -6.35 13.52
N TYR A 38 2.33 -6.57 12.44
CA TYR A 38 2.86 -6.47 11.08
C TYR A 38 3.18 -5.02 10.74
N LEU A 39 2.27 -4.09 11.04
CA LEU A 39 2.46 -2.67 10.75
C LEU A 39 3.56 -2.03 11.59
N ALA A 40 3.88 -2.56 12.77
CA ALA A 40 5.02 -2.10 13.59
C ALA A 40 6.38 -2.29 12.90
N ARG A 41 6.45 -3.17 11.89
CA ARG A 41 7.65 -3.41 11.08
C ARG A 41 7.73 -2.53 9.84
N SER A 42 6.69 -1.73 9.59
CA SER A 42 6.58 -0.90 8.40
C SER A 42 7.64 0.20 8.36
N THR A 43 8.38 0.28 7.26
CA THR A 43 9.24 1.44 6.97
C THR A 43 8.43 2.74 6.84
N LEU A 44 7.13 2.66 6.49
CA LEU A 44 6.23 3.81 6.39
C LEU A 44 5.68 4.25 7.76
N ARG A 45 6.08 3.58 8.86
CA ARG A 45 5.64 3.87 10.24
C ARG A 45 4.11 3.80 10.39
N LEU A 46 3.46 2.86 9.71
CA LEU A 46 1.98 2.74 9.71
C LEU A 46 1.39 2.44 11.10
N ALA A 47 2.15 1.80 12.01
CA ALA A 47 1.71 1.60 13.39
C ALA A 47 1.70 2.88 14.23
N GLU A 48 2.40 3.93 13.80
CA GLU A 48 2.47 5.22 14.48
C GLU A 48 1.46 6.22 13.90
N ASP A 49 0.85 5.92 12.75
CA ASP A 49 -0.20 6.73 12.17
C ASP A 49 -1.46 6.62 13.03
N GLU A 50 -1.88 7.76 13.60
CA GLU A 50 -2.98 7.82 14.55
C GLU A 50 -4.31 7.37 13.93
N PHE A 51 -4.54 7.71 12.67
CA PHE A 51 -5.77 7.36 11.97
C PHE A 51 -5.82 5.87 11.66
N ILE A 52 -4.75 5.31 11.08
CA ILE A 52 -4.65 3.86 10.81
C ILE A 52 -4.85 3.07 12.10
N ARG A 53 -4.17 3.47 13.18
CA ARG A 53 -4.27 2.81 14.48
C ARG A 53 -5.68 2.89 15.05
N ALA A 54 -6.31 4.07 15.01
CA ALA A 54 -7.66 4.26 15.53
C ALA A 54 -8.68 3.37 14.80
N VAL A 55 -8.59 3.30 13.47
CA VAL A 55 -9.46 2.43 12.65
C VAL A 55 -9.29 0.96 13.03
N LEU A 56 -8.05 0.45 13.05
CA LEU A 56 -7.80 -0.94 13.41
C LEU A 56 -8.27 -1.24 14.84
N ASP A 57 -7.96 -0.36 15.81
CA ASP A 57 -8.35 -0.54 17.21
C ASP A 57 -9.88 -0.57 17.38
N GLU A 58 -10.61 0.27 16.63
CA GLU A 58 -12.08 0.32 16.68
C GLU A 58 -12.70 -0.93 16.04
N ASP A 59 -12.30 -1.28 14.82
CA ASP A 59 -12.83 -2.44 14.11
C ASP A 59 -12.50 -3.76 14.80
N LEU A 60 -11.31 -3.88 15.40
CA LEU A 60 -10.95 -5.05 16.22
C LEU A 60 -11.82 -5.15 17.47
N LYS A 61 -12.17 -4.03 18.12
CA LYS A 61 -13.09 -4.02 19.28
C LYS A 61 -14.53 -4.36 18.88
N MET A 62 -14.95 -3.95 17.69
CA MET A 62 -16.27 -4.28 17.14
C MET A 62 -16.37 -5.73 16.64
N GLY A 63 -15.24 -6.42 16.48
CA GLY A 63 -15.20 -7.79 15.97
C GLY A 63 -15.42 -7.87 14.46
N THR A 64 -15.07 -6.81 13.72
CA THR A 64 -15.12 -6.81 12.25
C THR A 64 -14.20 -7.89 11.70
N ALA A 65 -14.69 -8.69 10.75
CA ALA A 65 -14.02 -9.89 10.26
C ALA A 65 -12.62 -9.64 9.67
N ASP A 66 -12.40 -8.47 9.06
CA ASP A 66 -11.12 -8.06 8.48
C ASP A 66 -10.41 -6.98 9.33
N GLY A 67 -10.85 -6.74 10.56
CA GLY A 67 -10.26 -5.76 11.47
C GLY A 67 -10.09 -4.35 10.89
N GLY A 68 -10.91 -3.93 9.93
CA GLY A 68 -10.84 -2.59 9.32
C GLY A 68 -9.81 -2.45 8.20
N LEU A 69 -9.06 -3.51 7.89
CA LEU A 69 -7.99 -3.48 6.88
C LEU A 69 -8.54 -3.20 5.48
N GLY A 70 -9.69 -3.76 5.11
CA GLY A 70 -10.33 -3.53 3.82
C GLY A 70 -10.74 -2.08 3.62
N TYR A 71 -11.25 -1.43 4.67
CA TYR A 71 -11.59 -0.01 4.65
C TYR A 71 -10.35 0.86 4.40
N LEU A 72 -9.26 0.62 5.14
CA LEU A 72 -8.02 1.36 4.96
C LEU A 72 -7.45 1.19 3.54
N ILE A 73 -7.48 -0.03 2.99
CA ILE A 73 -7.05 -0.28 1.60
C ILE A 73 -7.86 0.58 0.62
N ALA A 74 -9.20 0.53 0.71
CA ALA A 74 -10.07 1.27 -0.20
C ALA A 74 -9.88 2.79 -0.07
N LEU A 75 -9.66 3.29 1.15
CA LEU A 75 -9.45 4.71 1.41
C LEU A 75 -8.14 5.21 0.77
N TYR A 76 -7.02 4.53 1.02
CA TYR A 76 -5.73 4.95 0.48
C TYR A 76 -5.62 4.72 -1.03
N GLU A 77 -6.26 3.68 -1.57
CA GLU A 77 -6.44 3.49 -3.02
C GLU A 77 -7.20 4.67 -3.63
N GLY A 78 -8.33 5.04 -3.03
CA GLY A 78 -9.15 6.19 -3.45
C GLY A 78 -8.36 7.51 -3.42
N PHE A 79 -7.57 7.76 -2.37
CA PHE A 79 -6.71 8.94 -2.30
C PHE A 79 -5.62 8.94 -3.37
N ALA A 80 -4.95 7.79 -3.60
CA ALA A 80 -3.95 7.69 -4.65
C ALA A 80 -4.57 8.02 -6.02
N HIS A 81 -5.76 7.49 -6.33
CA HIS A 81 -6.50 7.83 -7.55
C HIS A 81 -6.91 9.31 -7.61
N ALA A 82 -7.42 9.88 -6.52
CA ALA A 82 -7.81 11.29 -6.48
C ALA A 82 -6.61 12.22 -6.77
N TYR A 83 -5.43 11.92 -6.22
CA TYR A 83 -4.23 12.69 -6.54
C TYR A 83 -3.73 12.45 -7.97
N CYS A 84 -3.86 11.23 -8.49
CA CYS A 84 -3.58 10.91 -9.89
C CYS A 84 -4.41 11.77 -10.86
N GLU A 85 -5.70 11.94 -10.59
CA GLU A 85 -6.58 12.80 -11.40
C GLU A 85 -6.10 14.26 -11.39
N VAL A 86 -5.70 14.79 -10.24
CA VAL A 86 -5.17 16.16 -10.13
C VAL A 86 -3.85 16.31 -10.89
N LEU A 87 -2.99 15.30 -10.85
CA LEU A 87 -1.70 15.29 -11.56
C LEU A 87 -1.82 14.96 -13.04
N GLN A 88 -3.00 14.53 -13.52
CA GLN A 88 -3.22 13.98 -14.85
C GLN A 88 -2.24 12.82 -15.17
N ARG A 89 -2.07 11.92 -14.20
CA ARG A 89 -1.20 10.74 -14.30
C ARG A 89 -1.97 9.49 -13.91
N SER A 90 -1.52 8.34 -14.39
CA SER A 90 -2.07 7.05 -13.95
C SER A 90 -1.39 6.55 -12.67
N LEU A 91 -2.06 5.61 -11.98
CA LEU A 91 -1.48 4.94 -10.82
C LEU A 91 -0.23 4.13 -11.19
N GLU A 92 -0.14 3.61 -12.42
CA GLU A 92 1.06 2.94 -12.94
C GLU A 92 2.24 3.89 -13.08
N GLU A 93 2.00 5.15 -13.48
CA GLU A 93 3.06 6.15 -13.54
C GLU A 93 3.57 6.52 -12.15
N ILE A 94 2.67 6.65 -11.16
CA ILE A 94 3.05 6.83 -9.75
C ILE A 94 3.84 5.63 -9.26
N ARG A 95 3.33 4.41 -9.49
CA ARG A 95 4.04 3.17 -9.18
C ARG A 95 5.43 3.22 -9.77
N ASP A 96 5.56 3.38 -11.08
CA ASP A 96 6.83 3.25 -11.82
C ASP A 96 7.82 4.37 -11.48
N GLY A 97 7.37 5.49 -10.92
CA GLY A 97 8.21 6.52 -10.30
C GLY A 97 8.88 6.07 -8.99
N VAL A 98 8.30 5.12 -8.27
CA VAL A 98 8.90 4.57 -7.03
C VAL A 98 9.95 3.50 -7.38
N PRO A 99 11.12 3.50 -6.71
CA PRO A 99 12.11 2.43 -6.89
C PRO A 99 11.55 1.03 -6.63
N GLN A 100 11.80 0.08 -7.55
CA GLN A 100 11.26 -1.27 -7.45
C GLN A 100 11.71 -2.00 -6.18
N ASN A 101 12.99 -1.89 -5.82
CA ASN A 101 13.56 -2.46 -4.61
C ASN A 101 12.86 -1.94 -3.34
N PHE A 102 12.41 -0.69 -3.35
CA PHE A 102 11.66 -0.12 -2.23
C PHE A 102 10.27 -0.74 -2.13
N ARG A 103 9.54 -0.88 -3.25
CA ARG A 103 8.24 -1.58 -3.26
C ARG A 103 8.36 -3.04 -2.83
N GLU A 104 9.40 -3.73 -3.26
CA GLU A 104 9.69 -5.12 -2.86
C GLU A 104 9.98 -5.22 -1.36
N LYS A 105 10.71 -4.26 -0.78
CA LYS A 105 10.93 -4.16 0.66
C LYS A 105 9.60 -4.01 1.41
N LEU A 106 8.73 -3.09 0.99
CA LEU A 106 7.44 -2.88 1.63
C LEU A 106 6.54 -4.13 1.61
N ALA A 107 6.56 -4.88 0.50
CA ALA A 107 5.84 -6.15 0.41
C ALA A 107 6.45 -7.22 1.33
N TRP A 108 7.78 -7.29 1.39
CA TRP A 108 8.51 -8.23 2.25
C TRP A 108 8.25 -7.99 3.74
N GLU A 109 8.11 -6.74 4.17
CA GLU A 109 7.74 -6.38 5.55
C GLU A 109 6.39 -7.00 5.97
N MET A 110 5.48 -7.21 5.01
CA MET A 110 4.18 -7.88 5.21
C MET A 110 4.23 -9.39 4.90
N GLU A 111 5.44 -9.96 4.80
CA GLU A 111 5.72 -11.35 4.44
C GLU A 111 5.21 -11.76 3.04
N GLN A 112 5.11 -10.79 2.13
CA GLN A 112 4.72 -11.00 0.73
C GLN A 112 5.90 -10.84 -0.23
N LYS A 113 5.71 -11.34 -1.46
CA LYS A 113 6.60 -11.08 -2.60
C LYS A 113 5.79 -10.47 -3.72
N LEU A 114 6.30 -9.38 -4.31
CA LEU A 114 5.71 -8.85 -5.53
C LEU A 114 6.01 -9.80 -6.70
N PRO A 115 5.08 -9.94 -7.67
CA PRO A 115 5.36 -10.68 -8.88
C PRO A 115 6.53 -10.02 -9.61
N GLY A 116 7.62 -10.75 -9.81
CA GLY A 116 8.76 -10.28 -10.58
C GLY A 116 8.31 -9.90 -12.00
N LYS A 117 8.83 -8.79 -12.54
CA LYS A 117 8.60 -8.42 -13.96
C LYS A 117 9.06 -9.61 -14.82
N LYS A 118 8.11 -10.38 -15.36
CA LYS A 118 8.41 -11.33 -16.45
C LYS A 118 8.95 -10.49 -17.59
N GLY A 119 10.27 -10.51 -17.79
CA GLY A 119 10.88 -9.95 -18.98
C GLY A 119 10.14 -10.53 -20.19
N ARG A 120 9.70 -9.66 -21.10
CA ARG A 120 9.22 -10.06 -22.43
C ARG A 120 10.18 -11.14 -22.95
N GLN A 121 9.70 -12.37 -23.10
CA GLN A 121 10.39 -13.37 -23.90
C GLN A 121 10.56 -12.76 -25.28
N LYS A 122 11.78 -12.38 -25.63
CA LYS A 122 12.14 -12.13 -27.02
C LYS A 122 12.00 -13.47 -27.71
N ASN A 123 10.90 -13.66 -28.45
CA ASN A 123 10.80 -14.72 -29.44
C ASN A 123 11.89 -14.44 -30.48
N ALA A 124 13.05 -15.07 -30.29
CA ALA A 124 14.03 -15.23 -31.35
C ALA A 124 13.42 -16.24 -32.32
N GLY A 125 12.80 -15.72 -33.39
CA GLY A 125 12.42 -16.53 -34.53
C GLY A 125 13.66 -17.24 -35.09
N LYS A 126 13.51 -18.53 -35.32
CA LYS A 126 14.27 -19.30 -36.30
C LYS A 126 13.27 -19.91 -37.26
#